data_AF-X0TCV7-F1
#
_entry.id   AF-X0TCV7-F1
#
_cell.length_a   1.000
_cell.length_b   1.000
_cell.length_c   1.000
_cell.angle_alpha   90.00
_cell.angle_beta   90.00
_cell.angle_gamma   90.00
#
_symmetry.space_group_name_H-M   'P 1'
#
loop_
_entity.id
_entity.type
_entity.pdbx_description
1 polymer ?
#
loop_
_entity_poly.entity_id
_entity_poly.type
_entity_poly.pdbx_seq_one_letter_code
_entity_poly.pdbx_strand_id
1 'polypeptide(L)'
;KGVHLSHFLNGRNNEPFPGEERRIVPSLEFAGYLPPPEMRADAVASVTIEALRDPTMDLLIVNWANVDVIGHSEDREAIKQAVSMVDTQLGRVIEVAKEMKVAALVTADHGTVEKWYYPDGTIDTGHTDSPVPFVLVAPHLPGVGVRDGGSLVDVAPTVLDLLGIEKPAAMTGKSLTVGRTDRRDKSGRVAVFILDGWGARDDAWGNLILEAQTPVMDTLQATYPSTRIEAAGEAVGLPDTVPGRPGKTVGNSEVGHMHLGAGRIVPSDRLRIEWAIADGSFFE
;
A
#
# COMPACT_ATOMS: atom_id res chain seq x y z
N LYS A 1 -6.22 -11.65 0.64
CA LYS A 1 -6.91 -10.34 0.80
C LYS A 1 -7.80 -9.98 -0.41
N GLY A 2 -8.51 -10.93 -1.04
CA GLY A 2 -9.26 -10.68 -2.29
C GLY A 2 -10.33 -9.58 -2.21
N VAL A 3 -11.10 -9.53 -1.10
CA VAL A 3 -12.13 -8.50 -0.88
C VAL A 3 -11.58 -7.07 -0.85
N HIS A 4 -10.32 -6.91 -0.44
CA HIS A 4 -9.68 -5.60 -0.37
C HIS A 4 -9.31 -5.06 -1.75
N LEU A 5 -8.90 -5.93 -2.67
CA LEU A 5 -8.63 -5.55 -4.07
C LEU A 5 -9.90 -5.43 -4.94
N SER A 6 -11.03 -5.98 -4.48
CA SER A 6 -12.30 -5.86 -5.18
C SER A 6 -13.19 -4.83 -4.51
N HIS A 7 -13.95 -5.24 -3.49
CA HIS A 7 -14.97 -4.42 -2.83
C HIS A 7 -14.41 -3.09 -2.31
N PHE A 8 -13.35 -3.11 -1.50
CA PHE A 8 -12.86 -1.88 -0.86
C PHE A 8 -12.16 -0.95 -1.84
N LEU A 9 -11.26 -1.48 -2.68
CA LEU A 9 -10.60 -0.72 -3.74
C LEU A 9 -11.60 -0.06 -4.70
N ASN A 10 -12.70 -0.75 -5.02
CA ASN A 10 -13.77 -0.23 -5.88
C ASN A 10 -14.77 0.66 -5.13
N GLY A 11 -14.42 1.19 -3.95
CA GLY A 11 -15.29 2.11 -3.20
C GLY A 11 -16.55 1.44 -2.65
N ARG A 12 -16.41 0.22 -2.14
CA ARG A 12 -17.49 -0.66 -1.63
C ARG A 12 -18.46 -1.16 -2.71
N ASN A 13 -17.99 -1.25 -3.96
CA ASN A 13 -18.73 -1.87 -5.06
C ASN A 13 -18.28 -3.32 -5.27
N ASN A 14 -19.24 -4.26 -5.25
CA ASN A 14 -18.96 -5.68 -5.48
C ASN A 14 -18.82 -6.03 -6.97
N GLU A 15 -19.51 -5.30 -7.83
CA GLU A 15 -19.54 -5.58 -9.27
C GLU A 15 -18.20 -5.17 -9.91
N PRO A 16 -17.57 -6.04 -10.73
CA PRO A 16 -16.42 -5.66 -11.52
C PRO A 16 -16.78 -4.56 -12.53
N PHE A 17 -15.88 -3.61 -12.74
CA PHE A 17 -16.00 -2.65 -13.83
C PHE A 17 -15.77 -3.31 -15.21
N PRO A 18 -16.29 -2.74 -16.31
CA PRO A 18 -15.96 -3.23 -17.65
C PRO A 18 -14.44 -3.28 -17.88
N GLY A 19 -13.92 -4.45 -18.26
CA GLY A 19 -12.48 -4.68 -18.44
C GLY A 19 -11.73 -5.08 -17.16
N GLU A 20 -12.39 -5.10 -16.00
CA GLU A 20 -11.79 -5.56 -14.74
C GLU A 20 -11.75 -7.10 -14.69
N GLU A 21 -10.54 -7.67 -14.67
CA GLU A 21 -10.31 -9.09 -14.41
C GLU A 21 -9.77 -9.31 -13.00
N ARG A 22 -10.31 -10.30 -12.29
CA ARG A 22 -9.90 -10.65 -10.92
C ARG A 22 -9.23 -12.01 -10.89
N ARG A 23 -7.98 -12.07 -10.44
CA ARG A 23 -7.26 -13.32 -10.18
C ARG A 23 -7.02 -13.47 -8.67
N ILE A 24 -7.73 -14.41 -8.04
CA ILE A 24 -7.60 -14.69 -6.60
C ILE A 24 -6.83 -15.98 -6.42
N VAL A 25 -5.64 -15.90 -5.81
CA VAL A 25 -4.88 -17.07 -5.39
C VAL A 25 -5.50 -17.61 -4.08
N PRO A 26 -6.01 -18.85 -4.04
CA PRO A 26 -6.58 -19.41 -2.82
C PRO A 26 -5.51 -19.54 -1.73
N SER A 27 -5.85 -19.10 -0.52
CA SER A 27 -5.00 -19.30 0.66
C SER A 27 -4.78 -20.80 0.93
N LEU A 28 -3.69 -21.14 1.61
CA LEU A 28 -3.43 -22.52 2.04
C LEU A 28 -4.50 -22.95 3.06
N GLU A 29 -4.86 -24.22 3.03
CA GLU A 29 -5.54 -24.86 4.16
C GLU A 29 -4.49 -25.18 5.24
N PHE A 30 -4.75 -24.80 6.48
CA PHE A 30 -3.86 -25.05 7.61
C PHE A 30 -4.67 -25.29 8.89
N ALA A 31 -4.10 -26.03 9.83
CA ALA A 31 -4.78 -26.42 11.07
C ALA A 31 -4.55 -25.45 12.25
N GLY A 32 -3.59 -24.52 12.11
CA GLY A 32 -3.21 -23.55 13.15
C GLY A 32 -4.05 -22.27 13.16
N TYR A 33 -3.71 -21.35 14.07
CA TYR A 33 -4.34 -20.01 14.14
C TYR A 33 -3.86 -19.09 13.01
N LEU A 34 -2.61 -19.25 12.59
CA LEU A 34 -2.00 -18.52 11.47
C LEU A 34 -1.44 -19.47 10.41
N PRO A 35 -1.44 -19.05 9.13
CA PRO A 35 -0.80 -19.80 8.06
C PRO A 35 0.73 -19.76 8.21
N PRO A 36 1.46 -20.61 7.49
CA PRO A 36 2.92 -20.50 7.46
C PRO A 36 3.36 -19.17 6.81
N PRO A 37 4.52 -18.60 7.18
CA PRO A 37 4.93 -17.24 6.80
C PRO A 37 4.96 -16.96 5.29
N GLU A 38 5.30 -17.98 4.50
CA GLU A 38 5.34 -17.90 3.05
C GLU A 38 3.97 -17.70 2.40
N MET A 39 2.91 -18.14 3.09
CA MET A 39 1.54 -18.23 2.59
C MET A 39 1.50 -18.71 1.14
N ARG A 40 1.14 -17.82 0.20
CA ARG A 40 1.10 -18.07 -1.25
C ARG A 40 1.80 -16.96 -2.02
N ALA A 41 2.80 -16.32 -1.41
CA ALA A 41 3.46 -15.16 -1.99
C ALA A 41 4.10 -15.47 -3.36
N ASP A 42 4.65 -16.68 -3.51
CA ASP A 42 5.25 -17.20 -4.74
C ASP A 42 4.23 -17.38 -5.87
N ALA A 43 3.02 -17.85 -5.54
CA ALA A 43 1.92 -18.03 -6.47
C ALA A 43 1.34 -16.68 -6.91
N VAL A 44 1.22 -15.72 -5.97
CA VAL A 44 0.85 -14.33 -6.30
C VAL A 44 1.87 -13.70 -7.25
N ALA A 45 3.17 -13.89 -7.00
CA ALA A 45 4.22 -13.41 -7.89
C ALA A 45 4.16 -14.07 -9.28
N SER A 46 3.90 -15.37 -9.35
CA SER A 46 3.79 -16.09 -10.63
C SER A 46 2.63 -15.56 -11.48
N VAL A 47 1.45 -15.38 -10.88
CA VAL A 47 0.28 -14.79 -11.56
C VAL A 47 0.54 -13.33 -11.97
N THR A 48 1.27 -12.58 -11.14
CA THR A 48 1.67 -11.20 -11.43
C THR A 48 2.61 -11.12 -12.64
N ILE A 49 3.60 -12.01 -12.72
CA ILE A 49 4.53 -12.08 -13.85
C ILE A 49 3.82 -12.39 -15.16
N GLU A 50 2.84 -13.31 -15.13
CA GLU A 50 2.00 -13.60 -16.30
C GLU A 50 1.24 -12.36 -16.75
N ALA A 51 0.61 -11.63 -15.82
CA ALA A 51 -0.14 -10.42 -16.12
C ALA A 51 0.75 -9.27 -16.64
N LEU A 52 1.96 -9.09 -16.11
CA LEU A 52 2.92 -8.09 -16.60
C LEU A 52 3.36 -8.35 -18.05
N ARG A 53 3.39 -9.62 -18.46
CA ARG A 53 3.74 -10.03 -19.82
C ARG A 53 2.58 -9.89 -20.82
N ASP A 54 1.35 -9.72 -20.33
CA ASP A 54 0.19 -9.46 -21.18
C ASP A 54 0.28 -8.04 -21.77
N PRO A 55 0.38 -7.88 -23.09
CA PRO A 55 0.45 -6.57 -23.72
C PRO A 55 -0.88 -5.79 -23.64
N THR A 56 -1.98 -6.44 -23.29
CA THR A 56 -3.33 -5.83 -23.21
C THR A 56 -3.64 -5.24 -21.83
N MET A 57 -2.81 -5.49 -20.82
CA MET A 57 -2.98 -4.94 -19.48
C MET A 57 -2.51 -3.48 -19.42
N ASP A 58 -3.42 -2.55 -19.11
CA ASP A 58 -3.08 -1.14 -18.85
C ASP A 58 -2.76 -0.86 -17.38
N LEU A 59 -3.48 -1.53 -16.46
CA LEU A 59 -3.34 -1.37 -15.01
C LEU A 59 -3.36 -2.74 -14.32
N LEU A 60 -2.37 -2.98 -13.47
CA LEU A 60 -2.29 -4.14 -12.59
C LEU A 60 -2.20 -3.69 -11.14
N ILE A 61 -3.00 -4.27 -10.25
CA ILE A 61 -2.95 -3.99 -8.81
C ILE A 61 -2.82 -5.31 -8.07
N VAL A 62 -1.79 -5.44 -7.24
CA VAL A 62 -1.43 -6.68 -6.55
C VAL A 62 -1.26 -6.39 -5.06
N ASN A 63 -1.71 -7.32 -4.22
CA ASN A 63 -1.52 -7.27 -2.78
C ASN A 63 -0.83 -8.55 -2.29
N TRP A 64 0.23 -8.38 -1.50
CA TRP A 64 0.83 -9.44 -0.70
C TRP A 64 0.40 -9.29 0.75
N ALA A 65 -0.38 -10.26 1.24
CA ALA A 65 -1.01 -10.22 2.56
C ALA A 65 -0.09 -10.64 3.72
N ASN A 66 1.12 -11.13 3.42
CA ASN A 66 1.92 -11.89 4.37
C ASN A 66 2.32 -11.08 5.60
N VAL A 67 2.80 -9.84 5.41
CA VAL A 67 3.34 -9.04 6.52
C VAL A 67 2.24 -8.68 7.51
N ASP A 68 1.08 -8.25 7.02
CA ASP A 68 -0.09 -8.01 7.87
C ASP A 68 -0.58 -9.27 8.60
N VAL A 69 -0.90 -10.34 7.85
CA VAL A 69 -1.53 -11.55 8.41
C VAL A 69 -0.63 -12.20 9.46
N ILE A 70 0.68 -12.30 9.19
CA ILE A 70 1.65 -12.90 10.11
C ILE A 70 2.07 -11.90 11.21
N GLY A 71 2.00 -10.60 10.91
CA GLY A 71 2.31 -9.50 11.84
C GLY A 71 1.42 -9.45 13.08
N HIS A 72 0.20 -9.99 12.98
CA HIS A 72 -0.71 -10.18 14.11
C HIS A 72 -0.31 -11.32 15.08
N SER A 73 0.95 -11.73 15.08
CA SER A 73 1.49 -12.78 15.94
C SER A 73 2.59 -12.26 16.87
N GLU A 74 2.90 -13.03 17.91
CA GLU A 74 4.06 -12.81 18.76
C GLU A 74 5.32 -13.57 18.26
N ASP A 75 5.24 -14.23 17.10
CA ASP A 75 6.34 -15.01 16.53
C ASP A 75 7.24 -14.13 15.65
N ARG A 76 8.27 -13.58 16.28
CA ARG A 76 9.28 -12.72 15.64
C ARG A 76 9.90 -13.35 14.39
N GLU A 77 10.26 -14.64 14.44
CA GLU A 77 10.95 -15.28 13.32
C GLU A 77 9.99 -15.56 12.17
N ALA A 78 8.74 -15.93 12.45
CA ALA A 78 7.68 -16.03 11.45
C ALA A 78 7.46 -14.69 10.74
N ILE A 79 7.40 -13.58 11.49
CA ILE A 79 7.24 -12.24 10.93
C ILE A 79 8.41 -11.88 10.01
N LYS A 80 9.65 -12.06 10.47
CA LYS A 80 10.84 -11.79 9.65
C LYS A 80 10.89 -12.64 8.38
N GLN A 81 10.44 -13.90 8.45
CA GLN A 81 10.30 -14.77 7.28
C GLN A 81 9.23 -14.25 6.32
N ALA A 82 8.08 -13.79 6.82
CA ALA A 82 7.01 -13.20 6.00
C ALA A 82 7.51 -11.95 5.26
N VAL A 83 8.21 -11.05 5.96
CA VAL A 83 8.82 -9.83 5.38
C VAL A 83 9.83 -10.21 4.29
N SER A 84 10.77 -11.11 4.59
CA SER A 84 11.83 -11.53 3.65
C SER A 84 11.25 -12.27 2.42
N MET A 85 10.16 -13.03 2.62
CA MET A 85 9.44 -13.68 1.53
C MET A 85 8.83 -12.65 0.59
N VAL A 86 8.10 -11.66 1.12
CA VAL A 86 7.48 -10.59 0.31
C VAL A 86 8.55 -9.81 -0.45
N ASP A 87 9.66 -9.46 0.19
CA ASP A 87 10.80 -8.78 -0.46
C ASP A 87 11.35 -9.59 -1.66
N THR A 88 11.58 -10.89 -1.45
CA THR A 88 12.06 -11.80 -2.50
C THR A 88 11.09 -11.85 -3.69
N GLN A 89 9.79 -11.95 -3.41
CA GLN A 89 8.77 -12.01 -4.45
C GLN A 89 8.60 -10.67 -5.18
N LEU A 90 8.72 -9.55 -4.46
CA LEU A 90 8.74 -8.21 -5.03
C LEU A 90 9.88 -8.07 -6.05
N GLY A 91 11.08 -8.55 -5.72
CA GLY A 91 12.22 -8.51 -6.64
C GLY A 91 11.93 -9.20 -7.96
N ARG A 92 11.32 -10.39 -7.92
CA ARG A 92 10.94 -11.15 -9.13
C ARG A 92 9.98 -10.37 -10.03
N VAL A 93 8.96 -9.73 -9.46
CA VAL A 93 7.97 -8.99 -10.26
C VAL A 93 8.52 -7.66 -10.78
N ILE A 94 9.40 -7.00 -10.02
CA ILE A 94 10.03 -5.74 -10.44
C ILE A 94 10.95 -5.97 -11.64
N GLU A 95 11.74 -7.04 -11.66
CA GLU A 95 12.57 -7.36 -12.83
C GLU A 95 11.75 -7.49 -14.12
N VAL A 96 10.62 -8.19 -14.05
CA VAL A 96 9.71 -8.33 -15.19
C VAL A 96 9.01 -7.02 -15.53
N ALA A 97 8.59 -6.23 -14.54
CA ALA A 97 7.99 -4.92 -14.80
C ALA A 97 8.93 -3.99 -15.58
N LYS A 98 10.22 -3.96 -15.21
CA LYS A 98 11.26 -3.21 -15.95
C LYS A 98 11.44 -3.74 -17.37
N GLU A 99 11.55 -5.07 -17.55
CA GLU A 99 11.69 -5.72 -18.87
C GLU A 99 10.54 -5.32 -19.80
N MET A 100 9.31 -5.35 -19.26
CA MET A 100 8.09 -5.02 -19.99
C MET A 100 7.81 -3.52 -20.06
N LYS A 101 8.68 -2.66 -19.52
CA LYS A 101 8.50 -1.20 -19.47
C LYS A 101 7.15 -0.79 -18.84
N VAL A 102 6.77 -1.48 -17.77
CA VAL A 102 5.62 -1.13 -16.93
C VAL A 102 6.12 -0.29 -15.76
N ALA A 103 5.52 0.89 -15.53
CA ALA A 103 5.86 1.70 -14.37
C ALA A 103 5.28 1.02 -13.12
N ALA A 104 6.14 0.64 -12.18
CA ALA A 104 5.74 0.00 -10.94
C ALA A 104 5.72 1.00 -9.78
N LEU A 105 4.60 1.06 -9.06
CA LEU A 105 4.43 1.75 -7.80
C LEU A 105 4.48 0.72 -6.68
N VAL A 106 5.43 0.84 -5.76
CA VAL A 106 5.52 -0.04 -4.58
C VAL A 106 5.09 0.76 -3.35
N THR A 107 4.09 0.27 -2.63
CA THR A 107 3.56 0.92 -1.43
C THR A 107 2.98 -0.10 -0.45
N ALA A 108 2.48 0.34 0.70
CA ALA A 108 1.57 -0.41 1.54
C ALA A 108 0.25 0.35 1.74
N ASP A 109 -0.67 -0.28 2.45
CA ASP A 109 -1.97 0.26 2.85
C ASP A 109 -1.99 0.72 4.32
N HIS A 110 -1.13 0.13 5.17
CA HIS A 110 -0.82 0.58 6.53
C HIS A 110 0.48 -0.07 7.04
N GLY A 111 0.91 0.30 8.25
CA GLY A 111 1.98 -0.39 8.97
C GLY A 111 1.47 -1.41 10.00
N THR A 112 2.37 -2.28 10.43
CA THR A 112 2.12 -3.35 11.41
C THR A 112 3.40 -3.66 12.19
N VAL A 113 4.42 -4.21 11.52
CA VAL A 113 5.57 -4.85 12.22
C VAL A 113 6.82 -3.98 12.35
N GLU A 114 6.78 -2.75 11.85
CA GLU A 114 7.85 -1.76 12.05
C GLU A 114 7.79 -1.08 13.44
N LYS A 115 6.70 -1.28 14.17
CA LYS A 115 6.49 -0.82 15.55
C LYS A 115 5.82 -1.92 16.38
N TRP A 116 6.58 -2.99 16.60
CA TRP A 116 6.12 -4.22 17.26
C TRP A 116 6.08 -4.14 18.80
N TYR A 117 6.47 -3.01 19.38
CA TYR A 117 6.46 -2.80 20.83
C TYR A 117 5.68 -1.56 21.23
N TYR A 118 4.88 -1.68 22.29
CA TYR A 118 4.40 -0.56 23.08
C TYR A 118 5.57 0.12 23.80
N PRO A 119 5.45 1.40 24.22
CA PRO A 119 6.53 2.12 24.90
C PRO A 119 7.11 1.44 26.17
N ASP A 120 6.33 0.56 26.82
CA ASP A 120 6.75 -0.21 27.99
C ASP A 120 7.51 -1.51 27.63
N GLY A 121 7.66 -1.81 26.34
CA GLY A 121 8.33 -2.99 25.81
C GLY A 121 7.43 -4.21 25.65
N THR A 122 6.13 -4.12 25.96
CA THR A 122 5.19 -5.21 25.65
C THR A 122 4.94 -5.30 24.14
N ILE A 123 4.67 -6.50 23.64
CA ILE A 123 4.44 -6.74 22.20
C ILE A 123 3.13 -6.10 21.77
N ASP A 124 3.18 -5.34 20.68
CA ASP A 124 2.01 -4.82 19.97
C ASP A 124 1.85 -5.59 18.66
N THR A 125 0.77 -6.36 18.57
CA THR A 125 0.39 -7.10 17.36
C THR A 125 -0.62 -6.32 16.50
N GLY A 126 -0.95 -5.08 16.87
CA GLY A 126 -1.87 -4.23 16.13
C GLY A 126 -1.24 -3.50 14.94
N HIS A 127 -2.08 -2.81 14.17
CA HIS A 127 -1.60 -1.87 13.16
C HIS A 127 -1.04 -0.61 13.82
N THR A 128 -0.23 0.11 13.04
CA THR A 128 0.54 1.25 13.52
C THR A 128 0.10 2.54 12.85
N ASP A 129 0.48 3.66 13.45
CA ASP A 129 0.27 5.01 12.90
C ASP A 129 1.47 5.48 12.06
N SER A 130 2.36 4.58 11.69
CA SER A 130 3.50 4.89 10.83
C SER A 130 3.04 5.23 9.41
N PRO A 131 3.75 6.12 8.70
CA PRO A 131 3.57 6.22 7.26
C PRO A 131 4.02 4.92 6.57
N VAL A 132 3.73 4.79 5.28
CA VAL A 132 4.13 3.65 4.46
C VAL A 132 5.12 4.10 3.37
N PRO A 133 6.01 3.21 2.89
CA PRO A 133 6.91 3.58 1.80
C PRO A 133 6.12 3.80 0.51
N PHE A 134 6.62 4.66 -0.37
CA PHE A 134 6.14 4.79 -1.74
C PHE A 134 7.35 4.89 -2.66
N VAL A 135 7.49 3.97 -3.61
CA VAL A 135 8.62 3.93 -4.56
C VAL A 135 8.10 3.87 -6.00
N LEU A 136 8.64 4.71 -6.88
CA LEU A 136 8.35 4.70 -8.31
C LEU A 136 9.50 4.05 -9.10
N VAL A 137 9.27 2.85 -9.62
CA VAL A 137 10.21 2.12 -10.48
C VAL A 137 9.78 2.22 -11.94
N ALA A 138 10.37 3.18 -12.65
CA ALA A 138 10.08 3.42 -14.07
C ALA A 138 11.33 3.91 -14.83
N PRO A 139 12.38 3.08 -14.99
CA PRO A 139 13.64 3.50 -15.62
C PRO A 139 13.47 3.92 -17.09
N HIS A 140 12.39 3.50 -17.76
CA HIS A 140 12.04 3.91 -19.11
C HIS A 140 11.42 5.32 -19.19
N LEU A 141 11.11 5.95 -18.06
CA LEU A 141 10.58 7.31 -17.97
C LEU A 141 11.63 8.25 -17.32
N PRO A 142 12.65 8.71 -18.07
CA PRO A 142 13.69 9.54 -17.51
C PRO A 142 13.13 10.88 -16.99
N GLY A 143 13.67 11.36 -15.87
CA GLY A 143 13.30 12.66 -15.29
C GLY A 143 12.01 12.67 -14.47
N VAL A 144 11.26 11.55 -14.40
CA VAL A 144 10.17 11.43 -13.43
C VAL A 144 10.74 11.28 -12.02
N GLY A 145 10.27 12.13 -11.11
CA GLY A 145 10.56 12.06 -9.69
C GLY A 145 9.29 11.81 -8.88
N VAL A 146 9.46 11.76 -7.56
CA VAL A 146 8.37 11.68 -6.58
C VAL A 146 8.52 12.87 -5.63
N ARG A 147 7.42 13.58 -5.32
CA ARG A 147 7.42 14.67 -4.34
C ARG A 147 7.52 14.13 -2.92
N ASP A 148 8.00 14.98 -2.02
CA ASP A 148 8.04 14.66 -0.59
C ASP A 148 6.62 14.61 0.01
N GLY A 149 6.43 13.67 0.93
CA GLY A 149 5.16 13.38 1.60
C GLY A 149 4.00 12.97 0.69
N GLY A 150 2.80 12.95 1.26
CA GLY A 150 1.56 12.54 0.61
C GLY A 150 0.75 11.60 1.49
N SER A 151 -0.27 10.97 0.93
CA SER A 151 -1.09 9.96 1.61
C SER A 151 -1.61 8.92 0.64
N LEU A 152 -2.27 7.87 1.14
CA LEU A 152 -2.85 6.83 0.29
C LEU A 152 -3.77 7.37 -0.81
N VAL A 153 -4.46 8.50 -0.56
CA VAL A 153 -5.37 9.11 -1.54
C VAL A 153 -4.66 9.69 -2.76
N ASP A 154 -3.33 9.81 -2.72
CA ASP A 154 -2.53 10.31 -3.82
C ASP A 154 -2.13 9.19 -4.81
N VAL A 155 -2.33 7.91 -4.45
CA VAL A 155 -1.92 6.76 -5.30
C VAL A 155 -2.76 6.67 -6.58
N ALA A 156 -4.09 6.65 -6.50
CA ALA A 156 -4.93 6.63 -7.71
C ALA A 156 -4.69 7.84 -8.64
N PRO A 157 -4.61 9.09 -8.17
CA PRO A 157 -4.14 10.23 -8.97
C PRO A 157 -2.78 10.02 -9.66
N THR A 158 -1.86 9.35 -8.98
CA THR A 158 -0.53 9.03 -9.54
C THR A 158 -0.60 7.99 -10.66
N VAL A 159 -1.43 6.96 -10.48
CA VAL A 159 -1.72 5.99 -11.53
C VAL A 159 -2.31 6.68 -12.77
N LEU A 160 -3.30 7.56 -12.59
CA LEU A 160 -3.91 8.30 -13.70
C LEU A 160 -2.89 9.20 -14.42
N ASP A 161 -2.00 9.88 -13.68
CA ASP A 161 -0.95 10.69 -14.29
C ASP A 161 0.01 9.85 -15.15
N LEU A 162 0.44 8.68 -14.67
CA LEU A 162 1.34 7.78 -15.39
C LEU A 162 0.69 7.17 -16.64
N LEU A 163 -0.61 6.88 -16.59
CA LEU A 163 -1.43 6.48 -17.74
C LEU A 163 -1.78 7.67 -18.65
N GLY A 164 -1.56 8.90 -18.17
CA GLY A 164 -1.93 10.13 -18.85
C GLY A 164 -3.44 10.25 -19.10
N ILE A 165 -4.22 9.80 -18.12
CA ILE A 165 -5.67 9.97 -18.02
C ILE A 165 -5.94 11.22 -17.19
N GLU A 166 -6.94 12.01 -17.57
CA GLU A 166 -7.32 13.19 -16.79
C GLU A 166 -7.91 12.77 -15.44
N LYS A 167 -7.37 13.33 -14.35
CA LYS A 167 -7.86 13.07 -13.00
C LYS A 167 -9.27 13.68 -12.85
N PRO A 168 -10.29 12.91 -12.45
CA PRO A 168 -11.62 13.44 -12.21
C PRO A 168 -11.64 14.37 -10.98
N ALA A 169 -12.52 15.38 -11.00
CA ALA A 169 -12.64 16.35 -9.91
C ALA A 169 -12.98 15.73 -8.54
N ALA A 170 -13.65 14.56 -8.53
CA ALA A 170 -13.96 13.82 -7.31
C ALA A 170 -12.70 13.29 -6.59
N MET A 171 -11.62 13.01 -7.32
CA MET A 171 -10.34 12.62 -6.72
C MET A 171 -9.61 13.88 -6.25
N THR A 172 -9.68 14.17 -4.95
CA THR A 172 -9.06 15.35 -4.34
C THR A 172 -7.56 15.18 -4.09
N GLY A 173 -7.05 13.94 -4.06
CA GLY A 173 -5.64 13.63 -3.98
C GLY A 173 -4.84 14.22 -5.16
N LYS A 174 -3.53 14.34 -5.00
CA LYS A 174 -2.62 14.94 -5.97
C LYS A 174 -1.53 13.93 -6.32
N SER A 175 -1.26 13.78 -7.61
CA SER A 175 -0.19 12.91 -8.08
C SER A 175 1.11 13.13 -7.29
N LEU A 176 1.77 12.02 -6.97
CA LEU A 176 3.07 12.01 -6.31
C LEU A 176 4.20 12.25 -7.32
N THR A 177 3.95 12.03 -8.62
CA THR A 177 4.94 12.26 -9.68
C THR A 177 5.26 13.74 -9.86
N VAL A 178 6.54 14.03 -10.11
CA VAL A 178 7.05 15.36 -10.49
C VAL A 178 8.07 15.23 -11.63
N GLY A 179 8.50 16.35 -12.21
CA GLY A 179 9.64 16.39 -13.14
C GLY A 179 9.36 15.95 -14.58
N ARG A 180 8.16 15.43 -14.90
CA ARG A 180 7.79 15.12 -16.30
C ARG A 180 7.57 16.41 -17.10
N THR A 181 8.43 16.61 -18.11
CA THR A 181 8.40 17.79 -18.98
C THR A 181 7.39 17.69 -20.12
N ASP A 182 6.91 16.49 -20.46
CA ASP A 182 5.90 16.26 -21.50
C ASP A 182 4.84 15.24 -21.06
N ARG A 183 3.55 15.61 -21.18
CA ARG A 183 2.42 14.71 -20.91
C ARG A 183 2.32 13.56 -21.93
N ARG A 184 3.12 13.58 -23.00
CA ARG A 184 3.27 12.48 -23.97
C ARG A 184 4.20 11.37 -23.51
N ASP A 185 5.10 11.61 -22.54
CA ASP A 185 5.99 10.59 -21.96
C ASP A 185 5.23 9.71 -20.96
N LYS A 186 4.22 8.99 -21.43
CA LYS A 186 3.35 8.11 -20.63
C LYS A 186 3.97 6.73 -20.52
N SER A 187 3.75 6.06 -19.37
CA SER A 187 4.14 4.64 -19.25
C SER A 187 3.32 3.76 -20.19
N GLY A 188 2.07 4.15 -20.46
CA GLY A 188 1.08 3.33 -21.16
C GLY A 188 0.54 2.19 -20.28
N ARG A 189 1.38 1.64 -19.39
CA ARG A 189 1.00 0.57 -18.44
C ARG A 189 1.56 0.84 -17.05
N VAL A 190 0.76 0.58 -16.01
CA VAL A 190 1.13 0.82 -14.61
C VAL A 190 0.83 -0.43 -13.77
N ALA A 191 1.72 -0.77 -12.84
CA ALA A 191 1.50 -1.77 -11.83
C ALA A 191 1.58 -1.15 -10.43
N VAL A 192 0.67 -1.49 -9.54
CA VAL A 192 0.67 -1.09 -8.12
C VAL A 192 0.87 -2.35 -7.28
N PHE A 193 1.97 -2.39 -6.55
CA PHE A 193 2.33 -3.48 -5.65
C PHE A 193 2.13 -3.02 -4.21
N ILE A 194 1.13 -3.59 -3.55
CA ILE A 194 0.75 -3.31 -2.17
C ILE A 194 1.36 -4.39 -1.27
N LEU A 195 2.30 -4.01 -0.42
CA LEU A 195 2.90 -4.86 0.59
C LEU A 195 2.09 -4.67 1.90
N ASP A 196 0.99 -5.41 2.05
CA ASP A 196 -0.01 -5.24 3.11
C ASP A 196 0.65 -5.30 4.50
N GLY A 197 0.51 -4.25 5.32
CA GLY A 197 1.14 -4.14 6.64
C GLY A 197 2.61 -3.69 6.68
N TRP A 198 3.19 -3.26 5.55
CA TRP A 198 4.58 -2.76 5.48
C TRP A 198 4.68 -1.26 5.82
N GLY A 199 4.87 -0.94 7.09
CA GLY A 199 5.09 0.44 7.54
C GLY A 199 6.51 0.95 7.34
N ALA A 200 6.71 2.26 7.47
CA ALA A 200 7.99 2.94 7.36
C ALA A 200 8.31 3.71 8.65
N ARG A 201 9.35 3.26 9.35
CA ARG A 201 9.85 3.87 10.59
C ARG A 201 11.37 3.76 10.66
N ASP A 202 12.05 4.84 11.04
CA ASP A 202 13.52 4.90 11.12
C ASP A 202 14.09 4.27 12.39
N ASP A 203 13.31 4.29 13.47
CA ASP A 203 13.72 3.71 14.74
C ASP A 203 13.78 2.19 14.62
N ALA A 204 14.94 1.62 14.96
CA ALA A 204 15.21 0.19 14.90
C ALA A 204 14.55 -0.57 16.06
N TRP A 205 14.17 0.10 17.15
CA TRP A 205 13.59 -0.56 18.29
C TRP A 205 12.18 -1.09 17.99
N GLY A 206 12.05 -2.42 18.03
CA GLY A 206 10.83 -3.14 17.69
C GLY A 206 10.48 -3.10 16.21
N ASN A 207 11.46 -2.88 15.33
CA ASN A 207 11.23 -2.78 13.89
C ASN A 207 11.62 -4.08 13.18
N LEU A 208 10.66 -4.98 13.04
CA LEU A 208 10.91 -6.30 12.46
C LEU A 208 11.14 -6.27 10.95
N ILE A 209 10.83 -5.15 10.28
CA ILE A 209 11.18 -4.93 8.88
C ILE A 209 12.70 -4.70 8.75
N LEU A 210 13.27 -3.86 9.61
CA LEU A 210 14.72 -3.62 9.66
C LEU A 210 15.51 -4.84 10.19
N GLU A 211 14.88 -5.70 11.01
CA GLU A 211 15.50 -6.96 11.47
C GLU A 211 15.43 -8.09 10.42
N ALA A 212 14.61 -7.96 9.37
CA ALA A 212 14.46 -8.94 8.30
C ALA A 212 15.45 -8.71 7.15
N GLN A 213 15.56 -9.67 6.23
CA GLN A 213 16.39 -9.53 5.03
C GLN A 213 15.53 -8.90 3.92
N THR A 214 15.74 -7.60 3.65
CA THR A 214 14.97 -6.85 2.65
C THR A 214 15.82 -6.20 1.54
N PRO A 215 16.78 -6.93 0.93
CA PRO A 215 17.72 -6.36 -0.03
C PRO A 215 17.04 -5.76 -1.26
N VAL A 216 15.86 -6.24 -1.66
CA VAL A 216 15.12 -5.66 -2.78
C VAL A 216 14.60 -4.29 -2.37
N MET A 217 13.81 -4.20 -1.31
CA MET A 217 13.20 -2.95 -0.89
C MET A 217 14.26 -1.89 -0.53
N ASP A 218 15.35 -2.29 0.11
CA ASP A 218 16.51 -1.43 0.39
C ASP A 218 17.09 -0.85 -0.91
N THR A 219 17.31 -1.71 -1.91
CA THR A 219 17.83 -1.28 -3.22
C THR A 219 16.86 -0.37 -3.93
N LEU A 220 15.55 -0.67 -3.88
CA LEU A 220 14.52 0.13 -4.55
C LEU A 220 14.46 1.54 -3.97
N GLN A 221 14.42 1.68 -2.64
CA GLN A 221 14.39 2.99 -1.99
C GLN A 221 15.66 3.81 -2.23
N ALA A 222 16.83 3.16 -2.29
CA ALA A 222 18.11 3.82 -2.53
C ALA A 222 18.31 4.25 -4.00
N THR A 223 17.72 3.51 -4.95
CA THR A 223 17.99 3.69 -6.39
C THR A 223 16.94 4.53 -7.10
N TYR A 224 15.67 4.41 -6.70
CA TYR A 224 14.54 5.00 -7.40
C TYR A 224 13.89 6.13 -6.59
N PRO A 225 13.19 7.08 -7.25
CA PRO A 225 12.43 8.10 -6.56
C PRO A 225 11.46 7.49 -5.55
N SER A 226 11.60 7.90 -4.29
CA SER A 226 10.84 7.37 -3.17
C SER A 226 10.46 8.46 -2.17
N THR A 227 9.39 8.21 -1.42
CA THR A 227 8.90 9.05 -0.33
C THR A 227 8.18 8.19 0.70
N ARG A 228 7.68 8.82 1.77
CA ARG A 228 6.75 8.21 2.72
C ARG A 228 5.39 8.88 2.58
N ILE A 229 4.33 8.09 2.62
CA ILE A 229 2.97 8.60 2.54
C ILE A 229 2.17 8.20 3.79
N GLU A 230 1.33 9.12 4.26
CA GLU A 230 0.48 8.92 5.43
C GLU A 230 -0.57 7.83 5.18
N ALA A 231 -0.70 6.92 6.14
CA ALA A 231 -1.63 5.78 6.12
C ALA A 231 -2.51 5.67 7.38
N ALA A 232 -2.52 6.71 8.22
CA ALA A 232 -3.30 6.76 9.47
C ALA A 232 -3.87 8.17 9.71
N GLY A 233 -4.85 8.25 10.60
CA GLY A 233 -5.52 9.51 10.96
C GLY A 233 -6.29 10.13 9.79
N GLU A 234 -6.33 11.46 9.74
CA GLU A 234 -7.25 12.19 8.85
C GLU A 234 -6.89 11.98 7.38
N ALA A 235 -5.61 11.72 7.10
CA ALA A 235 -5.10 11.37 5.77
C ALA A 235 -5.81 10.16 5.14
N VAL A 236 -6.39 9.29 5.97
CA VAL A 236 -7.18 8.12 5.55
C VAL A 236 -8.58 8.11 6.18
N GLY A 237 -9.14 9.30 6.45
CA GLY A 237 -10.52 9.44 6.89
C GLY A 237 -10.79 8.99 8.33
N LEU A 238 -9.75 8.88 9.16
CA LEU A 238 -9.85 8.54 10.57
C LEU A 238 -9.46 9.74 11.46
N PRO A 239 -9.85 9.77 12.74
CA PRO A 239 -9.39 10.82 13.65
C PRO A 239 -7.87 10.82 13.84
N ASP A 240 -7.25 11.99 13.84
CA ASP A 240 -5.83 12.17 14.20
C ASP A 240 -5.54 11.92 15.69
N THR A 241 -6.57 11.65 16.50
CA THR A 241 -6.45 11.39 17.93
C THR A 241 -7.14 10.11 18.37
N VAL A 242 -6.49 9.40 19.31
CA VAL A 242 -7.10 8.28 20.03
C VAL A 242 -7.38 8.70 21.47
N PRO A 243 -8.61 8.52 21.99
CA PRO A 243 -8.91 8.85 23.37
C PRO A 243 -8.01 8.07 24.35
N GLY A 244 -7.31 8.78 25.22
CA GLY A 244 -6.53 8.19 26.31
C GLY A 244 -5.16 7.60 25.93
N ARG A 245 -4.70 7.70 24.68
CA ARG A 245 -3.33 7.30 24.30
C ARG A 245 -2.73 8.19 23.19
N PRO A 246 -1.40 8.36 23.12
CA PRO A 246 -0.76 9.08 22.02
C PRO A 246 -0.88 8.31 20.70
N GLY A 247 -0.77 9.03 19.58
CA GLY A 247 -0.81 8.49 18.22
C GLY A 247 -2.12 8.77 17.49
N LYS A 248 -2.11 8.49 16.18
CA LYS A 248 -3.30 8.66 15.32
C LYS A 248 -4.20 7.44 15.39
N THR A 249 -5.47 7.60 15.00
CA THR A 249 -6.34 6.43 14.79
C THR A 249 -5.83 5.65 13.59
N VAL A 250 -5.64 4.35 13.77
CA VAL A 250 -5.16 3.43 12.73
C VAL A 250 -6.34 2.67 12.11
N GLY A 251 -6.29 2.51 10.80
CA GLY A 251 -7.27 1.72 10.06
C GLY A 251 -6.82 0.28 9.90
N ASN A 252 -7.66 -0.55 9.30
CA ASN A 252 -7.29 -1.87 8.78
C ASN A 252 -7.10 -1.80 7.25
N SER A 253 -6.84 -2.94 6.62
CA SER A 253 -6.69 -3.00 5.17
C SER A 253 -7.94 -2.55 4.39
N GLU A 254 -9.14 -2.58 5.00
CA GLU A 254 -10.33 -1.97 4.38
C GLU A 254 -10.14 -0.46 4.21
N VAL A 255 -9.71 0.24 5.26
CA VAL A 255 -9.47 1.69 5.23
C VAL A 255 -8.37 2.00 4.23
N GLY A 256 -7.25 1.27 4.29
CA GLY A 256 -6.11 1.50 3.42
C GLY A 256 -6.45 1.31 1.94
N HIS A 257 -7.02 0.16 1.57
CA HIS A 257 -7.40 -0.12 0.18
C HIS A 257 -8.49 0.81 -0.35
N MET A 258 -9.44 1.21 0.48
CA MET A 258 -10.45 2.19 0.07
C MET A 258 -9.82 3.52 -0.32
N HIS A 259 -8.86 4.02 0.45
CA HIS A 259 -8.21 5.30 0.16
C HIS A 259 -7.23 5.22 -1.02
N LEU A 260 -6.54 4.09 -1.18
CA LEU A 260 -5.71 3.81 -2.36
C LEU A 260 -6.52 3.92 -3.66
N GLY A 261 -7.74 3.37 -3.68
CA GLY A 261 -8.61 3.37 -4.86
C GLY A 261 -9.45 4.64 -5.04
N ALA A 262 -9.97 5.22 -3.95
CA ALA A 262 -10.91 6.35 -4.01
C ALA A 262 -10.27 7.65 -4.53
N GLY A 263 -8.96 7.82 -4.35
CA GLY A 263 -8.23 9.03 -4.73
C GLY A 263 -8.69 10.29 -3.97
N ARG A 264 -9.40 10.11 -2.85
CA ARG A 264 -9.93 11.16 -1.96
C ARG A 264 -10.13 10.59 -0.57
N ILE A 265 -10.21 11.48 0.42
CA ILE A 265 -10.55 11.10 1.80
C ILE A 265 -12.01 10.67 1.86
N VAL A 266 -12.26 9.49 2.42
CA VAL A 266 -13.60 8.97 2.74
C VAL A 266 -13.71 8.95 4.27
N PRO A 267 -14.27 10.01 4.89
CA PRO A 267 -14.25 10.14 6.33
C PRO A 267 -15.17 9.12 6.99
N SER A 268 -14.66 8.48 8.04
CA SER A 268 -15.46 7.66 8.96
C SER A 268 -16.53 8.49 9.65
N ASP A 269 -17.60 7.85 10.12
CA ASP A 269 -18.68 8.58 10.81
C ASP A 269 -18.17 9.33 12.05
N ARG A 270 -17.21 8.75 12.77
CA ARG A 270 -16.55 9.44 13.89
C ARG A 270 -15.85 10.72 13.43
N LEU A 271 -15.04 10.67 12.36
CA LEU A 271 -14.35 11.85 11.85
C LEU A 271 -15.34 12.90 11.32
N ARG A 272 -16.43 12.47 10.67
CA ARG A 272 -17.50 13.38 10.21
C ARG A 272 -18.15 14.12 11.38
N ILE A 273 -18.41 13.42 12.49
CA ILE A 273 -18.94 14.04 13.71
C ILE A 273 -17.92 15.02 14.30
N GLU A 274 -16.64 14.65 14.37
CA GLU A 274 -15.58 15.53 14.89
C GLU A 274 -15.44 16.80 14.04
N TRP A 275 -15.44 16.69 12.71
CA TRP A 275 -15.45 17.85 11.81
C TRP A 275 -16.70 18.72 11.99
N ALA A 276 -17.88 18.11 12.08
CA ALA A 276 -19.13 18.84 12.27
C ALA A 276 -19.19 19.58 13.62
N ILE A 277 -18.61 19.01 14.68
CA ILE A 277 -18.47 19.70 15.97
C ILE A 277 -17.48 20.85 15.85
N ALA A 278 -16.36 20.65 15.15
CA ALA A 278 -15.31 21.64 15.01
C ALA A 278 -15.72 22.85 14.15
N ASP A 279 -16.49 22.64 13.08
CA ASP A 279 -16.99 23.69 12.19
C ASP A 279 -18.33 24.30 12.63
N GLY A 280 -18.96 23.73 13.67
CA GLY A 280 -20.21 24.19 14.26
C GLY A 280 -21.48 23.64 13.61
N SER A 281 -21.38 22.94 12.46
CA SER A 281 -22.53 22.40 11.73
C SER A 281 -23.28 21.29 12.45
N PHE A 282 -22.68 20.67 13.47
CA PHE A 282 -23.35 19.67 14.31
C PHE A 282 -24.51 20.25 15.14
N PHE A 283 -24.48 21.56 15.44
CA PHE A 283 -25.43 22.21 16.34
C PHE A 283 -26.56 22.98 15.61
N GLU A 284 -26.55 22.98 14.28
CA GLU A 284 -27.59 23.58 13.42
C GLU A 284 -28.74 22.59 13.15
#